data_AF-A0A7S1TAS4-F1
#
_entry.id   AF-A0A7S1TAS4-F1
#
_cell.length_a   1.000
_cell.length_b   1.000
_cell.length_c   1.000
_cell.angle_alpha   90.00
_cell.angle_beta   90.00
_cell.angle_gamma   90.00
#
_symmetry.space_group_name_H-M   'P 1'
#
loop_
_entity.id
_entity.type
_entity.pdbx_description
1 polymer ?
#
loop_
_entity_poly.entity_id
_entity_poly.type
_entity_poly.pdbx_seq_one_letter_code
_entity_poly.pdbx_strand_id
1 'polypeptide(L)'
;MMSEMVAAARMSPDRRILLQVVQTVSIVVQSVESDTSLRYLFQGRQMDEILEFGFDFADEEFLYYYVSIMKTIALRLNTDLVSLFYDPRKDHSFPLYTGALRFVDHPDAIVSAAARNVTLSIYTTAPPYMLEYIGRRTEEDGKHFFDRIVDICLSAREGLDVAIADNRNRNRSAS
;
A
#
# COMPACT_ATOMS: atom_id res chain seq x y z
N MET A 1 15.61 3.15 -19.51
CA MET A 1 14.66 2.10 -19.12
C MET A 1 13.47 2.64 -18.32
N MET A 2 13.54 2.89 -17.01
CA MET A 2 12.38 3.41 -16.25
C MET A 2 11.90 4.80 -16.72
N SER A 3 12.83 5.69 -17.07
CA SER A 3 12.52 7.01 -17.63
C SER A 3 11.76 6.93 -18.96
N GLU A 4 12.11 5.99 -19.83
CA GLU A 4 11.45 5.79 -21.12
C GLU A 4 10.06 5.18 -20.94
N MET A 5 9.89 4.28 -19.96
CA MET A 5 8.57 3.70 -19.64
C MET A 5 7.60 4.77 -19.16
N VAL A 6 8.06 5.66 -18.28
CA VAL A 6 7.27 6.80 -17.82
C VAL A 6 6.97 7.77 -18.96
N ALA A 7 7.94 8.04 -19.84
CA ALA A 7 7.70 8.86 -21.04
C ALA A 7 6.65 8.21 -21.97
N ALA A 8 6.75 6.90 -22.20
CA ALA A 8 5.78 6.16 -23.02
C ALA A 8 4.37 6.23 -22.43
N ALA A 9 4.24 6.13 -21.10
CA ALA A 9 2.96 6.28 -20.43
C ALA A 9 2.39 7.69 -20.63
N ARG A 10 3.20 8.74 -20.45
CA ARG A 10 2.77 10.14 -20.65
C ARG A 10 2.38 10.45 -22.09
N MET A 11 3.04 9.83 -23.06
CA MET A 11 2.87 10.13 -24.49
C MET A 11 1.74 9.36 -25.15
N SER A 12 1.21 8.31 -24.52
CA SER A 12 0.21 7.44 -25.14
C SER A 12 -1.02 7.24 -24.25
N PRO A 13 -2.22 7.60 -24.72
CA PRO A 13 -3.47 7.23 -24.05
C PRO A 13 -3.90 5.79 -24.38
N ASP A 14 -3.12 5.04 -25.17
CA ASP A 14 -3.48 3.68 -25.58
C ASP A 14 -3.38 2.70 -24.41
N ARG A 15 -4.52 2.09 -24.07
CA ARG A 15 -4.66 1.07 -23.02
C ARG A 15 -3.56 0.01 -23.10
N ARG A 16 -3.28 -0.53 -24.30
CA ARG A 16 -2.30 -1.62 -24.48
C ARG A 16 -0.89 -1.16 -24.09
N ILE A 17 -0.52 0.07 -24.44
CA ILE A 17 0.78 0.64 -24.11
C ILE A 17 0.88 0.88 -22.60
N LEU A 18 -0.15 1.50 -22.01
CA LEU A 18 -0.18 1.75 -20.57
C LEU A 18 -0.13 0.45 -19.76
N LEU A 19 -0.87 -0.58 -20.20
CA LEU A 19 -0.91 -1.88 -19.55
C LEU A 19 0.44 -2.58 -19.62
N GLN A 20 1.10 -2.52 -20.78
CA GLN A 20 2.45 -3.05 -20.94
C GLN A 20 3.46 -2.31 -20.06
N VAL A 21 3.33 -0.98 -19.92
CA VAL A 21 4.19 -0.20 -19.02
C VAL A 21 4.02 -0.66 -17.57
N VAL A 22 2.79 -0.68 -17.04
CA VAL A 22 2.57 -1.04 -15.63
C VAL A 22 2.95 -2.51 -15.36
N GLN A 23 2.67 -3.41 -16.30
CA GLN A 23 3.10 -4.80 -16.22
C GLN A 23 4.63 -4.91 -16.19
N THR A 24 5.32 -4.21 -17.08
CA THR A 24 6.79 -4.28 -17.16
C THR A 24 7.42 -3.69 -15.91
N VAL A 25 6.92 -2.56 -15.39
CA VAL A 25 7.37 -2.00 -14.11
C VAL A 25 7.14 -2.99 -12.98
N SER A 26 6.00 -3.67 -12.93
CA SER A 26 5.72 -4.72 -11.94
C SER A 26 6.76 -5.83 -11.98
N ILE A 27 7.12 -6.32 -13.17
CA ILE A 27 8.16 -7.34 -13.35
C ILE A 27 9.54 -6.82 -12.92
N VAL A 28 9.90 -5.59 -13.33
CA VAL A 28 11.18 -4.98 -12.98
C VAL A 28 11.32 -4.89 -11.46
N VAL A 29 10.34 -4.31 -10.77
CA VAL A 29 10.36 -4.17 -9.31
C VAL A 29 10.48 -5.53 -8.61
N GLN A 30 9.80 -6.56 -9.10
CA GLN A 30 9.89 -7.92 -8.55
C GLN A 30 11.24 -8.59 -8.82
N SER A 31 11.87 -8.28 -9.96
CA SER A 31 13.14 -8.90 -10.37
C SER A 31 14.38 -8.34 -9.66
N VAL A 32 14.29 -7.17 -9.04
CA VAL A 32 15.44 -6.56 -8.37
C VAL A 32 15.65 -7.19 -7.00
N GLU A 33 16.70 -7.99 -6.88
CA GLU A 33 17.02 -8.72 -5.63
C GLU A 33 17.99 -7.97 -4.70
N SER A 34 18.84 -7.11 -5.26
CA SER A 34 19.86 -6.38 -4.49
C SER A 34 19.32 -5.08 -3.91
N ASP A 35 19.55 -4.85 -2.62
CA ASP A 35 19.26 -3.60 -1.92
C ASP A 35 19.84 -2.36 -2.61
N THR A 36 21.05 -2.48 -3.18
CA THR A 36 21.69 -1.39 -3.92
C THR A 36 20.90 -1.03 -5.16
N SER A 37 20.49 -2.03 -5.94
CA SER A 37 19.69 -1.83 -7.14
C SER A 37 18.29 -1.31 -6.81
N LEU A 38 17.67 -1.77 -5.72
CA LEU A 38 16.39 -1.23 -5.23
C LEU A 38 16.51 0.25 -4.85
N ARG A 39 17.57 0.62 -4.13
CA ARG A 39 17.85 2.03 -3.79
C ARG A 39 17.96 2.88 -5.07
N TYR A 40 18.73 2.45 -6.06
CA TYR A 40 18.86 3.18 -7.32
C TYR A 40 17.54 3.28 -8.09
N LEU A 41 16.72 2.23 -8.07
CA LEU A 41 15.42 2.22 -8.73
C LEU A 41 14.45 3.25 -8.12
N PHE A 42 14.46 3.41 -6.80
CA PHE A 42 13.54 4.31 -6.09
C PHE A 42 14.03 5.76 -6.04
N GLN A 43 15.34 5.99 -6.00
CA GLN A 43 15.92 7.34 -5.92
C GLN A 43 15.57 8.25 -7.10
N GLY A 44 15.33 7.71 -8.30
CA GLY A 44 15.13 8.52 -9.51
C GLY A 44 13.75 9.17 -9.66
N ARG A 45 12.85 9.02 -8.68
CA ARG A 45 11.45 9.49 -8.67
C ARG A 45 10.54 8.94 -9.76
N GLN A 46 11.04 8.13 -10.70
CA GLN A 46 10.18 7.51 -11.72
C GLN A 46 9.14 6.58 -11.09
N MET A 47 9.45 5.97 -9.95
CA MET A 47 8.47 5.18 -9.20
C MET A 47 7.37 6.04 -8.59
N ASP A 48 7.70 7.23 -8.05
CA ASP A 48 6.69 8.20 -7.61
C ASP A 48 5.75 8.53 -8.77
N GLU A 49 6.30 8.78 -9.96
CA GLU A 49 5.51 9.11 -11.15
C GLU A 49 4.60 7.95 -11.58
N ILE A 50 5.06 6.71 -11.54
CA ILE A 50 4.21 5.54 -11.83
C ILE A 50 3.10 5.40 -10.80
N LEU A 51 3.39 5.63 -9.52
CA LEU A 51 2.38 5.58 -8.45
C LEU A 51 1.35 6.72 -8.56
N GLU A 52 1.79 7.90 -9.02
CA GLU A 52 0.94 9.07 -9.23
C GLU A 52 0.22 9.08 -10.60
N PHE A 53 0.60 8.22 -11.56
CA PHE A 53 0.19 8.30 -12.97
C PHE A 53 -1.33 8.27 -13.21
N GLY A 54 -2.10 7.67 -12.30
CA GLY A 54 -3.57 7.64 -12.39
C GLY A 54 -4.10 6.69 -13.47
N PHE A 55 -3.68 5.42 -13.43
CA PHE A 55 -4.23 4.38 -14.30
C PHE A 55 -5.75 4.19 -14.11
N ASP A 56 -6.41 3.64 -15.13
CA ASP A 56 -7.82 3.26 -15.05
C ASP A 56 -7.99 2.00 -14.19
N PHE A 57 -8.26 2.19 -12.90
CA PHE A 57 -8.44 1.10 -11.94
C PHE A 57 -9.81 0.41 -12.01
N ALA A 58 -10.73 0.86 -12.88
CA ALA A 58 -11.92 0.07 -13.21
C ALA A 58 -11.56 -1.19 -14.01
N ASP A 59 -10.40 -1.18 -14.66
CA ASP A 59 -9.81 -2.32 -15.34
C ASP A 59 -8.93 -3.11 -14.35
N GLU A 60 -9.37 -4.33 -14.07
CA GLU A 60 -8.74 -5.22 -13.10
C GLU A 60 -7.27 -5.51 -13.42
N GLU A 61 -6.86 -5.53 -14.70
CA GLU A 61 -5.47 -5.80 -15.05
C GLU A 61 -4.54 -4.67 -14.56
N PHE A 62 -4.94 -3.42 -14.76
CA PHE A 62 -4.19 -2.27 -14.23
C PHE A 62 -4.15 -2.30 -12.71
N LEU A 63 -5.29 -2.56 -12.08
CA LEU A 63 -5.39 -2.64 -10.63
C LEU A 63 -4.46 -3.71 -10.06
N TYR A 64 -4.46 -4.93 -10.61
CA TYR A 64 -3.64 -6.03 -10.11
C TYR A 64 -2.14 -5.77 -10.30
N TYR A 65 -1.72 -5.21 -11.45
CA TYR A 65 -0.31 -4.85 -11.62
C TYR A 65 0.13 -3.73 -10.67
N TYR A 66 -0.72 -2.71 -10.48
CA TYR A 66 -0.47 -1.61 -9.57
C TYR A 66 -0.37 -2.08 -8.11
N VAL A 67 -1.32 -2.90 -7.66
CA VAL A 67 -1.30 -3.52 -6.31
C VAL A 67 -0.07 -4.40 -6.14
N SER A 68 0.32 -5.16 -7.16
CA SER A 68 1.53 -5.99 -7.13
C SER A 68 2.81 -5.18 -7.00
N ILE A 69 2.91 -4.03 -7.69
CA ILE A 69 4.01 -3.07 -7.51
C ILE A 69 4.06 -2.61 -6.04
N MET A 70 2.95 -2.09 -5.50
CA MET A 70 2.91 -1.59 -4.12
C MET A 70 3.30 -2.66 -3.11
N LYS A 71 2.73 -3.87 -3.24
CA LYS A 71 3.03 -5.00 -2.37
C LYS A 71 4.51 -5.37 -2.42
N THR A 72 5.10 -5.42 -3.62
CA THR A 72 6.50 -5.76 -3.79
C THR A 72 7.42 -4.73 -3.14
N ILE A 73 7.11 -3.43 -3.28
CA ILE A 73 7.83 -2.35 -2.60
C ILE A 73 7.69 -2.52 -1.07
N ALA A 74 6.47 -2.69 -0.57
CA ALA A 74 6.17 -2.80 0.86
C ALA A 74 6.88 -3.96 1.57
N LEU A 75 7.09 -5.09 0.87
CA LEU A 75 7.84 -6.24 1.39
C LEU A 75 9.34 -5.98 1.55
N ARG A 76 9.86 -4.97 0.87
CA ARG A 76 11.29 -4.61 0.88
C ARG A 76 11.57 -3.33 1.68
N LEU A 77 10.53 -2.67 2.22
CA LEU A 77 10.70 -1.41 2.94
C LEU A 77 11.57 -1.59 4.19
N ASN A 78 12.41 -0.60 4.40
CA ASN A 78 13.13 -0.33 5.63
C ASN A 78 13.17 1.20 5.83
N THR A 79 13.72 1.66 6.95
CA THR A 79 13.73 3.08 7.32
C THR A 79 14.40 3.99 6.28
N ASP A 80 15.40 3.49 5.55
CA ASP A 80 16.05 4.26 4.49
C ASP A 80 15.18 4.31 3.22
N LEU A 81 14.66 3.15 2.79
CA LEU A 81 13.89 3.04 1.55
C LEU A 81 12.53 3.74 1.63
N VAL A 82 11.86 3.69 2.78
CA VAL A 82 10.57 4.37 2.97
C VAL A 82 10.71 5.89 2.84
N SER A 83 11.86 6.43 3.28
CA SER A 83 12.17 7.86 3.16
C SER A 83 12.34 8.32 1.71
N LEU A 84 12.64 7.41 0.77
CA LEU A 84 12.77 7.74 -0.65
C LEU A 84 11.43 8.05 -1.33
N PHE A 85 10.32 7.54 -0.78
CA PHE A 85 8.96 7.78 -1.28
C PHE A 85 8.29 8.97 -0.62
N TYR A 86 8.98 9.68 0.28
CA TYR A 86 8.43 10.81 1.02
C TYR A 86 9.18 12.09 0.70
N ASP A 87 8.46 13.10 0.21
CA ASP A 87 9.01 14.40 -0.12
C ASP A 87 8.36 15.50 0.72
N PRO A 88 9.00 15.94 1.83
CA PRO A 88 8.47 16.99 2.69
C PRO A 88 8.40 18.37 2.02
N ARG A 89 9.06 18.58 0.87
CA ARG A 89 9.09 19.86 0.16
C ARG A 89 7.97 19.97 -0.88
N LYS A 90 7.44 18.85 -1.35
CA LYS A 90 6.35 18.76 -2.33
C LYS A 90 5.04 18.44 -1.61
N ASP A 91 4.58 19.37 -0.77
CA ASP A 91 3.33 19.22 0.01
C ASP A 91 3.26 17.89 0.80
N HIS A 92 4.41 17.49 1.37
CA HIS A 92 4.55 16.22 2.05
C HIS A 92 4.11 14.99 1.21
N SER A 93 4.28 15.04 -0.11
CA SER A 93 3.90 13.97 -1.03
C SER A 93 4.46 12.63 -0.58
N PHE A 94 3.57 11.63 -0.51
CA PHE A 94 3.91 10.25 -0.21
C PHE A 94 3.12 9.32 -1.14
N PRO A 95 3.58 9.09 -2.39
CA PRO A 95 2.83 8.38 -3.42
C PRO A 95 2.48 6.94 -3.04
N LEU A 96 3.40 6.23 -2.39
CA LEU A 96 3.15 4.85 -1.95
C LEU A 96 2.06 4.78 -0.88
N TYR A 97 2.08 5.70 0.09
CA TYR A 97 1.09 5.76 1.17
C TYR A 97 -0.29 6.18 0.64
N THR A 98 -0.35 7.29 -0.09
CA THR A 98 -1.60 7.81 -0.68
C THR A 98 -2.18 6.85 -1.71
N GLY A 99 -1.34 6.18 -2.50
CA GLY A 99 -1.72 5.11 -3.42
C GLY A 99 -2.36 3.92 -2.70
N ALA A 100 -1.79 3.50 -1.56
CA ALA A 100 -2.36 2.41 -0.76
C ALA A 100 -3.69 2.80 -0.10
N LEU A 101 -3.79 4.02 0.44
CA LEU A 101 -5.02 4.52 1.09
C LEU A 101 -6.25 4.47 0.18
N ARG A 102 -6.08 4.68 -1.13
CA ARG A 102 -7.18 4.60 -2.11
C ARG A 102 -7.89 3.23 -2.13
N PHE A 103 -7.20 2.17 -1.70
CA PHE A 103 -7.65 0.80 -1.83
C PHE A 103 -7.90 0.08 -0.49
N VAL A 104 -7.74 0.74 0.66
CA VAL A 104 -7.91 0.08 1.98
C VAL A 104 -9.32 -0.47 2.22
N ASP A 105 -10.31 0.12 1.55
CA ASP A 105 -11.73 -0.26 1.61
C ASP A 105 -12.26 -0.80 0.29
N HIS A 106 -11.36 -1.23 -0.60
CA HIS A 106 -11.74 -1.82 -1.88
C HIS A 106 -12.60 -3.09 -1.66
N PRO A 107 -13.67 -3.30 -2.45
CA PRO A 107 -14.57 -4.45 -2.29
C PRO A 107 -13.88 -5.80 -2.51
N ASP A 108 -12.84 -5.83 -3.35
CA ASP A 108 -11.98 -7.01 -3.48
C ASP A 108 -11.12 -7.20 -2.22
N ALA A 109 -11.27 -8.35 -1.57
CA ALA A 109 -10.58 -8.70 -0.33
C ALA A 109 -9.05 -8.80 -0.48
N ILE A 110 -8.55 -9.25 -1.64
CA ILE A 110 -7.13 -9.37 -1.92
C ILE A 110 -6.52 -7.98 -2.09
N VAL A 111 -7.20 -7.11 -2.86
CA VAL A 111 -6.76 -5.72 -3.09
C VAL A 111 -6.74 -4.94 -1.78
N SER A 112 -7.82 -5.01 -1.00
CA SER A 112 -7.91 -4.32 0.29
C SER A 112 -6.92 -4.87 1.31
N ALA A 113 -6.73 -6.19 1.41
CA ALA A 113 -5.69 -6.77 2.27
C ALA A 113 -4.29 -6.31 1.86
N ALA A 114 -3.98 -6.28 0.56
CA ALA A 114 -2.68 -5.80 0.07
C ALA A 114 -2.46 -4.32 0.43
N ALA A 115 -3.46 -3.45 0.20
CA ALA A 115 -3.40 -2.04 0.54
C ALA A 115 -3.19 -1.79 2.05
N ARG A 116 -3.90 -2.55 2.89
CA ARG A 116 -3.74 -2.51 4.35
C ARG A 116 -2.35 -2.96 4.77
N ASN A 117 -1.82 -4.04 4.18
CA ASN A 117 -0.47 -4.52 4.45
C ASN A 117 0.60 -3.51 4.04
N VAL A 118 0.44 -2.84 2.88
CA VAL A 118 1.34 -1.76 2.46
C VAL A 118 1.32 -0.62 3.48
N THR A 119 0.12 -0.21 3.89
CA THR A 119 -0.06 0.84 4.91
C THR A 119 0.63 0.46 6.22
N LEU A 120 0.42 -0.77 6.71
CA LEU A 120 1.07 -1.29 7.91
C LEU A 120 2.60 -1.34 7.77
N SER A 121 3.13 -1.82 6.65
CA SER A 121 4.59 -1.81 6.38
C SER A 121 5.18 -0.41 6.44
N ILE A 122 4.45 0.61 5.96
CA ILE A 122 4.88 2.01 6.08
C ILE A 122 4.89 2.44 7.55
N TYR A 123 3.81 2.18 8.29
CA TYR A 123 3.72 2.53 9.72
C TYR A 123 4.81 1.87 10.58
N THR A 124 5.22 0.64 10.26
CA THR A 124 6.24 -0.09 11.03
C THR A 124 7.67 0.32 10.68
N THR A 125 7.91 0.87 9.48
CA THR A 125 9.26 1.21 9.00
C THR A 125 9.54 2.71 9.00
N ALA A 126 8.50 3.54 8.94
CA ALA A 126 8.62 4.99 8.83
C ALA A 126 9.16 5.62 10.12
N PRO A 127 10.11 6.56 10.02
CA PRO A 127 10.62 7.31 11.17
C PRO A 127 9.55 8.26 11.75
N PRO A 128 9.69 8.71 13.01
CA PRO A 128 8.67 9.49 13.71
C PRO A 128 8.18 10.74 12.98
N TYR A 129 9.07 11.46 12.28
CA TYR A 129 8.70 12.68 11.54
C TYR A 129 7.78 12.41 10.34
N MET A 130 7.84 11.22 9.74
CA MET A 130 6.93 10.81 8.67
C MET A 130 5.58 10.36 9.23
N LEU A 131 5.59 9.70 10.40
CA LEU A 131 4.37 9.29 11.09
C LEU A 131 3.53 10.50 11.53
N GLU A 132 4.16 11.61 11.90
CA GLU A 132 3.44 12.85 12.20
C GLU A 132 2.67 13.37 10.99
N TYR A 133 3.29 13.37 9.80
CA TYR A 133 2.60 13.71 8.56
C TYR A 133 1.46 12.75 8.27
N ILE A 134 1.75 11.45 8.30
CA ILE A 134 0.77 10.39 8.06
C ILE A 134 -0.43 10.52 9.01
N GLY A 135 -0.21 10.85 10.28
CA GLY A 135 -1.25 11.08 11.28
C GLY A 135 -2.19 12.22 10.86
N ARG A 136 -1.63 13.39 10.54
CA ARG A 136 -2.43 14.54 10.06
C ARG A 136 -3.19 14.21 8.77
N ARG A 137 -2.55 13.50 7.85
CA ARG A 137 -3.16 13.11 6.58
C ARG A 137 -4.28 12.08 6.75
N THR A 138 -4.12 11.15 7.70
CA THR A 138 -5.17 10.18 8.07
C THR A 138 -6.39 10.90 8.65
N GLU A 139 -6.18 11.97 9.43
CA GLU A 139 -7.28 12.79 9.97
C GLU A 139 -8.06 13.54 8.88
N GLU A 140 -7.38 13.97 7.80
CA GLU A 140 -7.97 14.67 6.65
C GLU A 140 -8.65 13.72 5.64
N ASP A 141 -7.93 12.70 5.18
CA ASP A 141 -8.33 11.86 4.04
C ASP A 141 -9.00 10.54 4.46
N GLY A 142 -8.92 10.11 5.72
CA GLY A 142 -9.43 8.79 6.07
C GLY A 142 -9.27 8.38 7.53
N LYS A 143 -10.18 8.84 8.38
CA LYS A 143 -10.53 8.19 9.66
C LYS A 143 -10.73 6.67 9.55
N HIS A 144 -11.07 6.19 8.36
CA HIS A 144 -11.52 4.83 8.11
C HIS A 144 -10.49 3.71 8.35
N PHE A 145 -9.19 3.89 8.07
CA PHE A 145 -8.26 2.76 8.23
C PHE A 145 -7.99 2.43 9.70
N PHE A 146 -7.69 3.42 10.54
CA PHE A 146 -7.46 3.19 11.97
C PHE A 146 -8.76 2.91 12.71
N ASP A 147 -9.85 3.61 12.39
CA ASP A 147 -11.16 3.31 12.98
C ASP A 147 -11.56 1.87 12.63
N ARG A 148 -11.34 1.40 11.39
CA ARG A 148 -11.64 0.02 11.00
C ARG A 148 -10.69 -0.99 11.64
N ILE A 149 -9.41 -0.69 11.83
CA ILE A 149 -8.50 -1.56 12.61
C ILE A 149 -9.00 -1.66 14.05
N VAL A 150 -9.36 -0.53 14.66
CA VAL A 150 -9.92 -0.50 16.01
C VAL A 150 -11.22 -1.30 16.06
N ASP A 151 -12.13 -1.13 15.10
CA ASP A 151 -13.37 -1.91 15.01
C ASP A 151 -13.12 -3.41 14.80
N ILE A 152 -12.16 -3.79 13.96
CA ILE A 152 -11.75 -5.19 13.78
C ILE A 152 -11.17 -5.75 15.08
N CYS A 153 -10.31 -5.00 15.76
CA CYS A 153 -9.76 -5.41 17.05
C CYS A 153 -10.84 -5.51 18.15
N LEU A 154 -11.80 -4.57 18.17
CA LEU A 154 -12.92 -4.56 19.11
C LEU A 154 -13.88 -5.72 18.86
N SER A 155 -14.29 -5.94 17.62
CA SER A 155 -15.15 -7.06 17.23
C SER A 155 -14.47 -8.42 17.46
N ALA A 156 -13.16 -8.54 17.22
CA ALA A 156 -12.39 -9.74 17.57
C ALA A 156 -12.35 -9.98 19.09
N ARG A 157 -12.25 -8.92 19.90
CA ARG A 157 -12.32 -9.01 21.36
C ARG A 157 -13.69 -9.49 21.83
N GLU A 158 -14.76 -8.88 21.33
CA GLU A 158 -16.14 -9.26 21.67
C GLU A 158 -16.43 -10.72 21.28
N GLY A 159 -16.00 -11.15 20.09
CA GLY A 159 -16.12 -12.54 19.66
C GLY A 159 -15.36 -13.52 20.56
N LEU A 160 -14.16 -13.14 21.03
CA LEU A 160 -13.39 -13.94 21.97
C LEU A 160 -14.05 -14.01 23.35
N ASP A 161 -14.57 -12.89 23.86
CA ASP A 161 -15.28 -12.82 25.14
C ASP A 161 -16.54 -13.70 25.14
N VAL A 162 -17.30 -13.70 24.04
CA VAL A 162 -18.47 -14.57 23.85
C VAL A 162 -18.06 -16.05 23.80
N ALA A 163 -16.99 -16.40 23.08
CA ALA A 163 -16.50 -17.77 23.01
C ALA A 163 -15.99 -18.30 24.37
N ILE A 164 -15.33 -17.44 25.15
CA ILE A 164 -14.89 -17.77 26.51
C ILE A 164 -16.09 -17.97 27.45
N ALA A 165 -17.12 -17.14 27.33
CA ALA A 165 -18.34 -17.26 28.12
C ALA A 165 -19.13 -18.54 27.79
N ASP A 166 -19.26 -18.89 26.51
CA ASP A 166 -19.96 -20.10 26.07
C ASP A 166 -19.22 -21.37 26.53
N ASN A 167 -17.89 -21.37 26.47
CA ASN A 167 -17.07 -22.48 26.98
C ASN A 167 -17.19 -22.66 28.50
N ARG A 168 -17.24 -21.57 29.27
CA ARG A 168 -17.50 -21.62 30.73
C ARG A 168 -18.88 -22.18 31.07
N ASN A 169 -19.89 -21.86 30.27
CA ASN A 169 -21.24 -22.37 30.48
C ASN A 169 -21.35 -23.85 30.13
N ARG A 170 -20.74 -24.30 29.03
CA ARG A 170 -20.69 -25.72 28.64
C ARG A 170 -20.00 -26.59 29.69
N ASN A 171 -18.90 -26.13 30.27
CA ASN A 171 -18.19 -26.84 31.34
C ASN A 171 -18.97 -26.88 32.66
N ARG A 172 -19.90 -25.94 32.90
CA ARG A 172 -20.79 -25.96 34.08
C ARG A 172 -22.01 -26.86 33.90
N SER A 173 -22.48 -27.07 32.67
CA SER A 173 -23.59 -27.99 32.35
C SER A 173 -23.15 -29.45 32.21
N ALA A 174 -21.85 -29.72 32.19
CA ALA A 174 -21.27 -31.06 32.10
C ALA A 174 -20.77 -31.62 33.45
N SER A 175 -20.98 -30.88 34.55
CA SER A 175 -20.69 -31.27 35.93
C SER A 175 -21.96 -31.31 36.77
#